data_AF-A0A9P4MND2-F1
#
_entry.id   AF-A0A9P4MND2-F1
#
_cell.length_a   1.000
_cell.length_b   1.000
_cell.length_c   1.000
_cell.angle_alpha   90.00
_cell.angle_beta   90.00
_cell.angle_gamma   90.00
#
_symmetry.space_group_name_H-M   'P 1'
#
loop_
_entity.id
_entity.type
_entity.pdbx_description
1 polymer ?
#
loop_
_entity_poly.entity_id
_entity_poly.type
_entity_poly.pdbx_seq_one_letter_code
_entity_poly.pdbx_strand_id
1 'polypeptide(L)'
;MNTTSLINKWNDLKSVLKLDKNHRSLALENKKVVEASTKVRPKLIANFAVAEDIITFLWRSDEYRYKHPRVRLQIIFVFIFFIFLDSRPGEVIESNAWEGSNEGIFYKDVSLVKLEYESYTGFVLFLRVRNRKNGGGKENKANSSPTIILYEEPTKRYICPVTHFILFALADGAIMGHNMMEVSRKPPPGIFAYKFQIKPETADIPILRATNRDGTIFPSRILTASCFNSHIHGVG
;
A
#
# COMPACT_ATOMS: atom_id res chain seq x y z
N MET A 1 23.29 15.17 3.64
CA MET A 1 22.67 15.23 2.29
C MET A 1 23.17 14.04 1.48
N ASN A 2 22.27 13.24 0.87
CA ASN A 2 22.64 12.00 0.18
C ASN A 2 23.25 12.28 -1.21
N THR A 3 24.35 11.62 -1.57
CA THR A 3 25.12 11.84 -2.81
C THR A 3 24.25 11.66 -4.07
N THR A 4 23.30 10.73 -4.05
CA THR A 4 22.33 10.52 -5.13
C THR A 4 21.39 11.72 -5.31
N SER A 5 21.00 12.41 -4.23
CA SER A 5 20.15 13.59 -4.30
C SER A 5 20.90 14.78 -4.93
N LEU A 6 22.19 14.91 -4.65
CA LEU A 6 23.06 15.92 -5.27
C LEU A 6 23.29 15.64 -6.76
N ILE A 7 23.50 14.37 -7.14
CA ILE A 7 23.63 13.97 -8.56
C ILE A 7 22.33 14.25 -9.32
N ASN A 8 21.17 13.91 -8.75
CA ASN A 8 19.88 14.16 -9.41
C ASN A 8 19.63 15.66 -9.58
N LYS A 9 19.85 16.46 -8.53
CA LYS A 9 19.76 17.93 -8.62
C LYS A 9 20.74 18.52 -9.65
N TRP A 10 21.96 17.99 -9.73
CA TRP A 10 22.95 18.42 -10.72
C TRP A 10 22.54 18.07 -12.16
N ASN A 11 21.93 16.90 -12.36
CA ASN A 11 21.41 16.49 -13.67
C ASN A 11 20.18 17.33 -14.08
N ASP A 12 19.30 17.66 -13.13
CA ASP A 12 18.19 18.59 -13.35
C ASP A 12 18.73 19.98 -13.73
N LEU A 13 19.71 20.51 -12.98
CA LEU A 13 20.40 21.76 -13.31
C LEU A 13 21.04 21.74 -14.70
N LYS A 14 21.70 20.63 -15.07
CA LYS A 14 22.25 20.45 -16.43
C LYS A 14 21.18 20.43 -17.51
N SER A 15 20.00 19.89 -17.25
CA SER A 15 18.89 19.90 -18.21
C SER A 15 18.33 21.32 -18.40
N VAL A 16 18.21 22.09 -17.32
CA VAL A 16 17.79 23.50 -17.33
C VAL A 16 18.82 24.37 -18.06
N LEU A 17 20.12 24.20 -17.75
CA LEU A 17 21.22 24.90 -18.42
C LEU A 17 21.37 24.51 -19.90
N LYS A 18 20.95 23.29 -20.29
CA LYS A 18 20.91 22.86 -21.70
C LYS A 18 19.74 23.45 -22.49
N LEU A 19 18.68 23.91 -21.82
CA LEU A 19 17.58 24.65 -22.45
C LEU A 19 17.96 26.12 -22.67
N ASP A 20 18.83 26.68 -21.83
CA ASP A 20 19.35 28.05 -21.90
C ASP A 20 20.61 28.16 -22.77
N LYS A 21 20.50 27.78 -24.05
CA LYS A 21 21.64 27.71 -25.00
C LYS A 21 22.13 29.05 -25.56
N ASN A 22 21.72 30.20 -25.01
CA ASN A 22 22.10 31.51 -25.55
C ASN A 22 23.16 32.29 -24.75
N HIS A 23 23.63 31.81 -23.59
CA HIS A 23 24.73 32.47 -22.86
C HIS A 23 25.96 31.56 -22.70
N ARG A 24 26.89 31.68 -23.64
CA ARG A 24 28.09 30.84 -23.82
C ARG A 24 29.26 31.14 -22.86
N SER A 25 29.07 31.90 -21.78
CA SER A 25 30.19 32.43 -20.98
C SER A 25 30.35 31.92 -19.54
N LEU A 26 29.43 31.11 -19.00
CA LEU A 26 29.50 30.68 -17.58
C LEU A 26 30.16 29.30 -17.34
N ALA A 27 30.68 28.65 -18.39
CA ALA A 27 31.09 27.24 -18.31
C ALA A 27 32.49 26.99 -17.73
N LEU A 28 33.30 28.01 -17.42
CA LEU A 28 34.72 27.81 -17.09
C LEU A 28 35.05 27.81 -15.59
N GLU A 29 34.18 28.30 -14.70
CA GLU A 29 34.61 28.61 -13.32
C GLU A 29 34.21 27.58 -12.24
N ASN A 30 33.32 26.62 -12.53
CA ASN A 30 32.84 25.65 -11.53
C ASN A 30 33.46 24.26 -11.64
N LYS A 31 34.78 24.18 -11.79
CA LYS A 31 35.53 22.91 -11.91
C LYS A 31 36.04 22.36 -10.56
N LYS A 32 35.24 22.47 -9.49
CA LYS A 32 35.37 21.57 -8.33
C LYS A 32 34.37 20.43 -8.50
N VAL A 33 34.72 19.50 -9.39
CA VAL A 33 33.96 18.27 -9.57
C VAL A 33 34.20 17.41 -8.34
N VAL A 34 33.24 17.43 -7.41
CA VAL A 34 33.13 16.40 -6.39
C VAL A 34 32.89 15.09 -7.16
N GLU A 35 33.87 14.17 -7.16
CA GLU A 35 33.70 12.84 -7.73
C GLU A 35 32.67 12.06 -6.92
N ALA A 36 31.39 12.27 -7.25
CA ALA A 36 30.30 11.55 -6.66
C ALA A 36 30.27 10.14 -7.29
N SER A 37 30.57 9.12 -6.47
CA SER A 37 30.53 7.74 -6.92
C SER A 37 29.13 7.37 -7.43
N THR A 38 29.04 6.91 -8.67
CA THR A 38 27.84 6.33 -9.29
C THR A 38 27.70 4.84 -9.02
N LYS A 39 28.65 4.24 -8.28
CA LYS A 39 28.58 2.81 -7.93
C LYS A 39 27.31 2.56 -7.13
N VAL A 40 26.44 1.74 -7.70
CA VAL A 40 25.25 1.25 -7.03
C VAL A 40 25.70 0.49 -5.79
N ARG A 41 25.34 0.99 -4.60
CA ARG A 41 25.58 0.25 -3.37
C ARG A 41 24.77 -1.04 -3.42
N PRO A 42 25.34 -2.20 -3.07
CA PRO A 42 24.56 -3.42 -3.00
C PRO A 42 23.41 -3.21 -2.01
N LYS A 43 22.18 -3.33 -2.50
CA LYS A 43 20.99 -3.32 -1.64
C LYS A 43 20.67 -4.76 -1.33
N LEU A 44 20.83 -5.16 -0.07
CA LEU A 44 20.34 -6.45 0.39
C LEU A 44 18.82 -6.44 0.24
N ILE A 45 18.30 -7.40 -0.52
CA ILE A 45 16.87 -7.56 -0.73
C ILE A 45 16.35 -8.42 0.42
N ALA A 46 15.38 -7.90 1.17
CA ALA A 46 14.71 -8.67 2.20
C ALA A 46 13.96 -9.83 1.53
N ASN A 47 14.23 -11.06 1.98
CA ASN A 47 13.49 -12.22 1.53
C ASN A 47 12.16 -12.35 2.30
N PHE A 48 11.34 -13.32 1.90
CA PHE A 48 10.06 -13.59 2.55
C PHE A 48 10.19 -13.85 4.06
N ALA A 49 11.21 -14.60 4.49
CA ALA A 49 11.42 -14.95 5.90
C ALA A 49 11.63 -13.69 6.76
N VAL A 50 12.45 -12.74 6.30
CA VAL A 50 12.65 -11.46 7.00
C VAL A 50 11.34 -10.68 7.12
N ALA A 51 10.51 -10.69 6.08
CA ALA A 51 9.23 -9.99 6.10
C ALA A 51 8.20 -10.68 7.02
N GLU A 52 8.19 -12.01 7.05
CA GLU A 52 7.39 -12.82 7.97
C GLU A 52 7.81 -12.58 9.43
N ASP A 53 9.11 -12.46 9.71
CA ASP A 53 9.64 -12.14 11.03
C ASP A 53 9.20 -10.75 11.50
N ILE A 54 9.25 -9.73 10.63
CA ILE A 54 8.78 -8.38 10.94
C ILE A 54 7.28 -8.40 11.27
N ILE A 55 6.46 -9.08 10.46
CA ILE A 55 5.02 -9.17 10.72
C ILE A 55 4.74 -9.94 12.02
N THR A 56 5.49 -11.00 12.28
CA THR A 56 5.38 -11.79 13.52
C THR A 56 5.74 -10.95 14.73
N PHE A 57 6.81 -10.16 14.65
CA PHE A 57 7.20 -9.20 15.69
C PHE A 57 6.07 -8.19 15.96
N LEU A 58 5.52 -7.57 14.94
CA LEU A 58 4.41 -6.61 15.06
C LEU A 58 3.19 -7.21 15.78
N TRP A 59 2.92 -8.50 15.57
CA TRP A 59 1.83 -9.21 16.24
C TRP A 59 2.15 -9.65 17.68
N ARG A 60 3.36 -10.16 17.93
CA ARG A 60 3.69 -10.88 19.17
C ARG A 60 4.48 -10.07 20.18
N SER A 61 5.34 -9.18 19.71
CA SER A 61 6.44 -8.62 20.51
C SER A 61 6.50 -7.10 20.46
N ASP A 62 5.73 -6.45 19.58
CA ASP A 62 5.72 -4.99 19.50
C ASP A 62 5.04 -4.38 20.74
N GLU A 63 5.88 -3.85 21.63
CA GLU A 63 5.48 -3.15 22.85
C GLU A 63 5.10 -1.68 22.59
N TYR A 64 5.32 -1.17 21.37
CA TYR A 64 5.02 0.21 21.03
C TYR A 64 3.53 0.51 21.20
N ARG A 65 3.23 1.50 22.04
CA ARG A 65 1.85 1.97 22.29
C ARG A 65 1.45 2.99 21.23
N TYR A 66 0.85 2.50 20.15
CA TYR A 66 0.22 3.35 19.15
C TYR A 66 -0.93 4.14 19.75
N LYS A 67 -1.08 5.41 19.34
CA LYS A 67 -2.22 6.24 19.76
C LYS A 67 -3.56 5.66 19.31
N HIS A 68 -3.56 4.88 18.23
CA HIS A 68 -4.74 4.16 17.75
C HIS A 68 -4.36 2.75 17.27
N PRO A 69 -5.09 1.70 17.68
CA PRO A 69 -4.74 0.31 17.38
C PRO A 69 -4.70 -0.01 15.89
N ARG A 70 -5.52 0.68 15.08
CA ARG A 70 -5.52 0.58 13.61
C ARG A 70 -4.13 0.82 12.99
N VAL A 71 -3.29 1.67 13.59
CA VAL A 71 -2.00 2.04 13.01
C VAL A 71 -1.11 0.80 12.83
N ARG A 72 -0.97 -0.02 13.87
CA ARG A 72 -0.20 -1.27 13.81
C ARG A 72 -0.70 -2.19 12.70
N LEU A 73 -2.01 -2.37 12.63
CA LEU A 73 -2.65 -3.22 11.61
C LEU A 73 -2.43 -2.69 10.19
N GLN A 74 -2.44 -1.36 10.00
CA GLN A 74 -2.15 -0.76 8.70
C GLN A 74 -0.70 -1.00 8.30
N ILE A 75 0.25 -0.93 9.24
CA ILE A 75 1.65 -1.25 8.98
C ILE A 75 1.79 -2.68 8.49
N ILE A 76 1.20 -3.63 9.22
CA ILE A 76 1.21 -5.05 8.85
C ILE A 76 0.61 -5.25 7.45
N PHE A 77 -0.54 -4.63 7.18
CA PHE A 77 -1.22 -4.82 5.90
C PHE A 77 -0.45 -4.22 4.72
N VAL A 78 0.25 -3.11 4.92
CA VAL A 78 1.18 -2.56 3.92
C VAL A 78 2.35 -3.52 3.65
N PHE A 79 2.94 -4.15 4.68
CA PHE A 79 3.96 -5.18 4.49
C PHE A 79 3.44 -6.40 3.73
N ILE A 80 2.23 -6.87 4.05
CA ILE A 80 1.57 -7.95 3.31
C ILE A 80 1.45 -7.58 1.82
N PHE A 81 1.05 -6.35 1.49
CA PHE A 81 1.00 -5.92 0.10
C PHE A 81 2.39 -5.93 -0.58
N PHE A 82 3.45 -5.52 0.11
CA PHE A 82 4.80 -5.59 -0.45
C PHE A 82 5.28 -7.01 -0.72
N ILE A 83 4.89 -7.97 0.14
CA ILE A 83 5.27 -9.37 0.00
C ILE A 83 4.51 -10.05 -1.14
N PHE A 84 3.19 -9.85 -1.22
CA PHE A 84 2.32 -10.62 -2.13
C PHE A 84 2.07 -9.97 -3.49
N LEU A 85 2.14 -8.63 -3.59
CA LEU A 85 1.72 -7.93 -4.80
C LEU A 85 2.87 -7.45 -5.68
N ASP A 86 4.11 -7.46 -5.18
CA ASP A 86 5.24 -6.71 -5.76
C ASP A 86 4.82 -5.26 -6.13
N SER A 87 3.88 -4.71 -5.35
CA SER A 87 3.26 -3.42 -5.61
C SER A 87 4.16 -2.31 -5.11
N ARG A 88 4.20 -1.20 -5.84
CA ARG A 88 4.89 -0.02 -5.33
C ARG A 88 4.11 0.57 -4.15
N PRO A 89 4.77 1.18 -3.15
CA PRO A 89 4.08 1.87 -2.07
C PRO A 89 3.02 2.85 -2.59
N GLY A 90 3.34 3.63 -3.64
CA GLY A 90 2.42 4.59 -4.26
C GLY A 90 1.16 3.99 -4.92
N GLU A 91 1.06 2.67 -5.08
CA GLU A 91 -0.14 1.98 -5.60
C GLU A 91 -1.10 1.59 -4.46
N VAL A 92 -0.60 1.58 -3.23
CA VAL A 92 -1.29 1.09 -2.02
C VAL A 92 -1.60 2.25 -1.06
N ILE A 93 -0.63 3.14 -0.89
CA ILE A 93 -0.66 4.33 -0.04
C ILE A 93 -0.32 5.58 -0.87
N GLU A 94 -0.70 6.76 -0.41
CA GLU A 94 -0.44 8.00 -1.14
C GLU A 94 1.07 8.27 -1.22
N SER A 95 1.54 8.46 -2.45
CA SER A 95 2.95 8.74 -2.73
C SER A 95 3.30 10.18 -2.36
N ASN A 96 4.49 10.39 -1.78
CA ASN A 96 5.03 11.74 -1.55
C ASN A 96 5.24 12.53 -2.86
N ALA A 97 5.37 11.85 -4.01
CA ALA A 97 5.50 12.52 -5.30
C ALA A 97 4.16 13.13 -5.79
N TRP A 98 3.05 12.70 -5.22
CA TRP A 98 1.68 13.11 -5.55
C TRP A 98 0.91 13.42 -4.27
N GLU A 99 1.55 14.12 -3.33
CA GLU A 99 0.94 14.46 -2.04
C GLU A 99 -0.33 15.28 -2.24
N GLY A 100 -1.41 14.90 -1.56
CA GLY A 100 -2.72 15.55 -1.67
C GLY A 100 -3.63 14.97 -2.77
N SER A 101 -3.18 13.96 -3.51
CA SER A 101 -4.01 13.27 -4.52
C SER A 101 -5.07 12.36 -3.89
N ASN A 102 -4.88 11.96 -2.63
CA ASN A 102 -5.69 10.98 -1.92
C ASN A 102 -5.81 9.63 -2.67
N GLU A 103 -4.78 9.29 -3.44
CA GLU A 103 -4.74 8.10 -4.28
C GLU A 103 -4.28 6.85 -3.52
N GLY A 104 -4.95 5.73 -3.79
CA GLY A 104 -4.58 4.38 -3.38
C GLY A 104 -5.81 3.48 -3.29
N ILE A 105 -5.90 2.60 -2.28
CA ILE A 105 -6.93 1.54 -2.23
C ILE A 105 -8.14 1.93 -1.36
N PHE A 106 -9.32 1.84 -1.97
CA PHE A 106 -10.61 2.11 -1.36
C PHE A 106 -11.47 0.83 -1.33
N TYR A 107 -12.53 0.80 -0.51
CA TYR A 107 -13.41 -0.38 -0.46
C TYR A 107 -14.08 -0.69 -1.80
N LYS A 108 -14.41 0.33 -2.62
CA LYS A 108 -14.92 0.13 -3.98
C LYS A 108 -13.98 -0.61 -4.93
N ASP A 109 -12.70 -0.66 -4.60
CA ASP A 109 -11.68 -1.32 -5.41
C ASP A 109 -11.51 -2.81 -5.07
N VAL A 110 -12.20 -3.29 -4.03
CA VAL A 110 -12.08 -4.66 -3.55
C VAL A 110 -13.41 -5.40 -3.64
N SER A 111 -13.38 -6.61 -4.18
CA SER A 111 -14.49 -7.56 -4.09
C SER A 111 -14.08 -8.76 -3.26
N LEU A 112 -14.80 -9.01 -2.17
CA LEU A 112 -14.65 -10.20 -1.33
C LEU A 112 -15.65 -11.27 -1.78
N VAL A 113 -15.15 -12.46 -2.07
CA VAL A 113 -15.96 -13.61 -2.50
C VAL A 113 -15.58 -14.83 -1.67
N LYS A 114 -16.58 -15.56 -1.18
CA LYS A 114 -16.37 -16.90 -0.62
C LYS A 114 -16.60 -17.94 -1.70
N LEU A 115 -15.60 -18.78 -1.95
CA LEU A 115 -15.66 -19.86 -2.91
C LEU A 115 -15.76 -21.20 -2.19
N GLU A 116 -16.54 -22.11 -2.75
CA GLU A 116 -16.66 -23.51 -2.34
C GLU A 116 -16.61 -24.36 -3.62
N TYR A 117 -15.43 -24.87 -3.93
CA TYR A 117 -15.16 -25.82 -5.01
C TYR A 117 -14.45 -27.06 -4.44
N GLU A 118 -14.40 -28.14 -5.22
CA GLU A 118 -13.69 -29.37 -4.82
C GLU A 118 -12.22 -29.13 -4.46
N SER A 119 -11.55 -28.21 -5.18
CA SER A 119 -10.12 -27.91 -4.99
C SER A 119 -9.84 -26.77 -4.02
N TYR A 120 -10.84 -25.95 -3.67
CA TYR A 120 -10.65 -24.79 -2.81
C TYR A 120 -11.93 -24.40 -2.09
N THR A 121 -11.84 -24.27 -0.77
CA THR A 121 -12.87 -23.67 0.06
C THR A 121 -12.26 -22.56 0.88
N GLY A 122 -12.73 -21.33 0.68
CA GLY A 122 -12.20 -20.17 1.40
C GLY A 122 -12.59 -18.85 0.76
N PHE A 123 -12.11 -17.76 1.34
CA PHE A 123 -12.31 -16.42 0.80
C PHE A 123 -11.27 -16.08 -0.27
N VAL A 124 -11.68 -15.24 -1.22
CA VAL A 124 -10.85 -14.68 -2.26
C VAL A 124 -11.12 -13.18 -2.33
N LEU A 125 -10.05 -12.39 -2.35
CA LEU A 125 -10.12 -10.96 -2.63
C LEU A 125 -9.71 -10.70 -4.07
N PHE A 126 -10.54 -9.95 -4.77
CA PHE A 126 -10.23 -9.34 -6.05
C PHE A 126 -9.93 -7.86 -5.80
N LEU A 127 -8.67 -7.48 -5.88
CA LEU A 127 -8.20 -6.11 -5.71
C LEU A 127 -7.95 -5.48 -7.08
N ARG A 128 -8.69 -4.42 -7.41
CA ARG A 128 -8.46 -3.64 -8.63
C ARG A 128 -7.50 -2.48 -8.33
N VAL A 129 -6.30 -2.54 -8.89
CA VAL A 129 -5.31 -1.46 -8.72
C VAL A 129 -5.57 -0.35 -9.74
N ARG A 130 -6.12 0.78 -9.29
CA ARG A 130 -6.46 1.93 -10.16
C ARG A 130 -5.23 2.69 -10.69
N ASN A 131 -4.18 2.81 -9.88
CA ASN A 131 -3.10 3.77 -10.12
C ASN A 131 -1.73 3.10 -10.38
N ARG A 132 -1.69 2.14 -11.30
CA ARG A 132 -0.43 1.51 -11.71
C ARG A 132 0.41 2.47 -12.56
N LYS A 133 1.72 2.51 -12.31
CA LYS A 133 2.70 3.33 -13.05
C LYS A 133 2.47 3.22 -14.57
N ASN A 134 2.53 4.36 -15.28
CA ASN A 134 2.26 4.60 -16.72
C ASN A 134 0.86 5.15 -17.08
N GLY A 135 -0.05 5.36 -16.12
CA GLY A 135 -1.34 6.03 -16.35
C GLY A 135 -1.31 7.56 -16.40
N GLY A 136 -0.15 8.20 -16.20
CA GLY A 136 0.00 9.66 -16.29
C GLY A 136 -0.90 10.48 -15.36
N GLY A 137 -1.23 9.96 -14.16
CA GLY A 137 -2.15 10.61 -13.22
C GLY A 137 -3.62 10.53 -13.62
N LYS A 138 -3.97 9.69 -14.60
CA LYS A 138 -5.36 9.34 -14.91
C LYS A 138 -5.64 7.95 -14.35
N GLU A 139 -6.80 7.80 -13.69
CA GLU A 139 -7.31 6.48 -13.34
C GLU A 139 -7.28 5.60 -14.59
N ASN A 140 -6.75 4.39 -14.46
CA ASN A 140 -6.88 3.41 -15.53
C ASN A 140 -8.38 3.19 -15.80
N LYS A 141 -8.80 3.21 -17.07
CA LYS A 141 -10.18 2.86 -17.43
C LYS A 141 -10.57 1.57 -16.71
N ALA A 142 -11.81 1.50 -16.21
CA ALA A 142 -12.29 0.38 -15.38
C ALA A 142 -11.96 -1.02 -15.96
N ASN A 143 -11.90 -1.14 -17.29
CA ASN A 143 -11.63 -2.39 -18.02
C ASN A 143 -10.14 -2.70 -18.26
N SER A 144 -9.21 -1.81 -17.89
CA SER A 144 -7.76 -1.97 -18.12
C SER A 144 -6.94 -1.98 -16.83
N SER A 145 -7.60 -1.85 -15.67
CA SER A 145 -6.93 -1.93 -14.36
C SER A 145 -6.65 -3.41 -14.05
N PRO A 146 -5.40 -3.79 -13.73
CA PRO A 146 -5.10 -5.17 -13.35
C PRO A 146 -5.87 -5.51 -12.06
N THR A 147 -6.52 -6.66 -12.07
CA THR A 147 -7.14 -7.24 -10.89
C THR A 147 -6.18 -8.27 -10.32
N ILE A 148 -5.80 -8.08 -9.05
CA ILE A 148 -4.97 -9.02 -8.32
C ILE A 148 -5.89 -9.91 -7.48
N ILE A 149 -5.62 -11.20 -7.52
CA ILE A 149 -6.39 -12.22 -6.82
C ILE A 149 -5.57 -12.67 -5.61
N LEU A 150 -6.12 -12.51 -4.41
CA LEU A 150 -5.50 -12.92 -3.16
C LEU A 150 -6.36 -14.00 -2.51
N TYR A 151 -5.77 -15.15 -2.27
CA TYR A 151 -6.42 -16.29 -1.63
C TYR A 151 -6.29 -16.19 -0.11
N GLU A 152 -7.26 -16.77 0.58
CA GLU A 152 -7.21 -16.97 2.02
C GLU A 152 -6.13 -17.98 2.35
N GLU A 153 -5.33 -17.67 3.37
CA GLU A 153 -4.35 -18.56 3.95
C GLU A 153 -4.79 -18.84 5.40
N PRO A 154 -5.57 -19.91 5.63
CA PRO A 154 -6.16 -20.16 6.94
C PRO A 154 -5.15 -20.60 7.98
N THR A 155 -4.00 -21.16 7.58
CA THR A 155 -2.97 -21.66 8.52
C THR A 155 -2.08 -20.54 9.06
N LYS A 156 -1.92 -19.45 8.30
CA LYS A 156 -1.10 -18.29 8.66
C LYS A 156 -1.90 -16.98 8.62
N ARG A 157 -2.95 -16.91 9.44
CA ARG A 157 -3.85 -15.74 9.54
C ARG A 157 -3.14 -14.40 9.73
N TYR A 158 -2.03 -14.40 10.48
CA TYR A 158 -1.25 -13.20 10.83
C TYR A 158 -0.52 -12.56 9.62
N ILE A 159 -0.35 -13.28 8.51
CA ILE A 159 0.16 -12.74 7.21
C ILE A 159 -0.89 -12.83 6.10
N CYS A 160 -2.07 -13.38 6.36
CA CYS A 160 -3.09 -13.59 5.33
C CYS A 160 -3.73 -12.26 4.90
N PRO A 161 -3.60 -11.84 3.61
CA PRO A 161 -4.18 -10.59 3.13
C PRO A 161 -5.70 -10.54 3.29
N VAL A 162 -6.37 -11.67 3.05
CA VAL A 162 -7.83 -11.78 3.15
C VAL A 162 -8.32 -11.55 4.58
N THR A 163 -7.61 -12.11 5.56
CA THR A 163 -7.93 -11.92 6.97
C THR A 163 -7.80 -10.46 7.39
N HIS A 164 -6.74 -9.78 6.94
CA HIS A 164 -6.51 -8.37 7.27
C HIS A 164 -7.55 -7.45 6.62
N PHE A 165 -7.91 -7.70 5.36
CA PHE A 165 -8.99 -6.95 4.71
C PHE A 165 -10.32 -7.10 5.47
N ILE A 166 -10.71 -8.34 5.81
CA ILE A 166 -11.96 -8.60 6.54
C ILE A 166 -11.95 -7.85 7.86
N LEU A 167 -10.81 -7.83 8.57
CA LEU A 167 -10.67 -7.09 9.82
C LEU A 167 -10.94 -5.58 9.64
N PHE A 168 -10.37 -4.94 8.62
CA PHE A 168 -10.65 -3.53 8.33
C PHE A 168 -12.11 -3.31 7.91
N ALA A 169 -12.62 -4.15 7.03
CA ALA A 169 -13.98 -4.03 6.52
C ALA A 169 -15.02 -4.18 7.63
N LEU A 170 -14.78 -5.05 8.60
CA LEU A 170 -15.62 -5.19 9.80
C LEU A 170 -15.47 -3.98 10.74
N ALA A 171 -14.24 -3.52 10.99
CA ALA A 171 -13.99 -2.36 11.84
C ALA A 171 -14.63 -1.07 11.29
N ASP A 172 -14.73 -0.95 9.96
CA ASP A 172 -15.36 0.18 9.28
C ASP A 172 -16.84 -0.06 8.95
N GLY A 173 -17.39 -1.23 9.31
CA GLY A 173 -18.77 -1.61 9.01
C GLY A 173 -19.10 -1.63 7.50
N ALA A 174 -18.10 -1.88 6.66
CA ALA A 174 -18.16 -1.76 5.20
C ALA A 174 -18.88 -2.92 4.52
N ILE A 175 -18.99 -4.09 5.16
CA ILE A 175 -19.69 -5.25 4.59
C ILE A 175 -21.19 -5.11 4.90
N MET A 176 -22.03 -5.20 3.87
CA MET A 176 -23.49 -5.08 3.99
C MET A 176 -24.08 -6.30 4.68
N GLY A 177 -24.93 -6.08 5.69
CA GLY A 177 -25.76 -7.13 6.29
C GLY A 177 -25.01 -8.29 6.94
N HIS A 178 -23.72 -8.12 7.25
CA HIS A 178 -22.89 -9.17 7.84
C HIS A 178 -22.09 -8.68 9.04
N ASN A 179 -22.16 -9.43 10.15
CA ASN A 179 -21.19 -9.36 11.24
C ASN A 179 -20.17 -10.51 11.14
N MET A 180 -19.19 -10.55 12.06
CA MET A 180 -18.11 -11.54 12.10
C MET A 180 -18.61 -13.01 11.96
N MET A 181 -19.76 -13.34 12.54
CA MET A 181 -20.33 -14.69 12.53
C MET A 181 -20.95 -15.07 11.18
N GLU A 182 -21.40 -14.09 10.42
CA GLU A 182 -22.11 -14.31 9.16
C GLU A 182 -21.17 -14.47 7.98
N VAL A 183 -20.00 -13.82 8.05
CA VAL A 183 -18.89 -14.07 7.13
C VAL A 183 -18.50 -15.57 7.16
N SER A 184 -18.48 -16.20 8.33
CA SER A 184 -18.15 -17.62 8.47
C SER A 184 -19.17 -18.61 7.87
N ARG A 185 -20.41 -18.19 7.55
CA ARG A 185 -21.47 -19.09 7.04
C ARG A 185 -21.11 -19.67 5.68
N LYS A 186 -21.38 -20.97 5.47
CA LYS A 186 -21.24 -21.59 4.16
C LYS A 186 -22.19 -20.94 3.15
N PRO A 187 -21.80 -20.79 1.88
CA PRO A 187 -22.74 -20.43 0.84
C PRO A 187 -23.92 -21.42 0.82
N PRO A 188 -25.12 -20.99 0.39
CA PRO A 188 -26.26 -21.88 0.25
C PRO A 188 -25.94 -23.08 -0.66
N PRO A 189 -26.54 -24.27 -0.41
CA PRO A 189 -26.32 -25.46 -1.24
C PRO A 189 -26.54 -25.17 -2.74
N GLY A 190 -25.60 -25.59 -3.58
CA GLY A 190 -25.63 -25.35 -5.03
C GLY A 190 -25.01 -24.01 -5.48
N ILE A 191 -24.58 -23.16 -4.54
CA ILE A 191 -23.86 -21.92 -4.83
C ILE A 191 -22.37 -22.11 -4.53
N PHE A 192 -21.55 -22.14 -5.58
CA PHE A 192 -20.09 -22.30 -5.46
C PHE A 192 -19.36 -20.98 -5.17
N ALA A 193 -20.03 -19.85 -5.32
CA ALA A 193 -19.45 -18.52 -5.10
C ALA A 193 -20.46 -17.55 -4.49
N TYR A 194 -20.11 -16.95 -3.35
CA TYR A 194 -20.90 -15.93 -2.67
C TYR A 194 -20.12 -14.62 -2.58
N LYS A 195 -20.60 -13.58 -3.25
CA LYS A 195 -19.98 -12.24 -3.26
C LYS A 195 -20.56 -11.39 -2.13
N PHE A 196 -19.67 -10.89 -1.26
CA PHE A 196 -20.02 -9.93 -0.22
C PHE A 196 -20.17 -8.54 -0.84
N GLN A 197 -21.26 -7.86 -0.52
CA GLN A 197 -21.51 -6.50 -0.97
C GLN A 197 -20.89 -5.49 -0.01
N ILE A 198 -20.15 -4.53 -0.58
CA ILE A 198 -19.69 -3.36 0.16
C ILE A 198 -20.83 -2.34 0.22
N LYS A 199 -21.02 -1.73 1.39
CA LYS A 199 -22.03 -0.70 1.59
C LYS A 199 -21.68 0.56 0.76
N PRO A 200 -22.63 1.12 -0.02
CA PRO A 200 -22.37 2.29 -0.87
C PRO A 200 -21.75 3.47 -0.11
N GLU A 201 -22.18 3.72 1.12
CA GLU A 201 -21.67 4.80 1.98
C GLU A 201 -20.21 4.62 2.42
N THR A 202 -19.68 3.39 2.35
CA THR A 202 -18.28 3.07 2.67
C THR A 202 -17.40 2.90 1.44
N ALA A 203 -17.98 2.94 0.24
CA ALA A 203 -17.28 2.64 -1.01
C ALA A 203 -16.07 3.55 -1.24
N ASP A 204 -16.21 4.85 -0.91
CA ASP A 204 -15.18 5.88 -1.04
C ASP A 204 -14.37 6.09 0.25
N ILE A 205 -14.45 5.17 1.22
CA ILE A 205 -13.57 5.16 2.38
C ILE A 205 -12.26 4.43 2.01
N PRO A 206 -11.08 5.02 2.29
CA PRO A 206 -9.81 4.33 2.10
C PRO A 206 -9.64 3.19 3.09
N ILE A 207 -9.08 2.06 2.65
CA ILE A 207 -8.80 0.93 3.54
C ILE A 207 -7.64 1.27 4.50
N LEU A 208 -6.59 1.89 3.97
CA LEU A 208 -5.46 2.39 4.75
C LEU A 208 -5.63 3.89 4.94
N ARG A 209 -5.84 4.35 6.18
CA ARG A 209 -6.22 5.74 6.47
C ARG A 209 -5.10 6.50 7.18
N ALA A 210 -5.00 7.79 6.89
CA ALA A 210 -4.10 8.69 7.57
C ALA A 210 -4.48 8.82 9.06
N THR A 211 -3.49 9.16 9.88
CA THR A 211 -3.67 9.39 11.31
C THR A 211 -3.38 10.86 11.63
N ASN A 212 -4.22 11.47 12.44
CA ASN A 212 -4.03 12.82 12.96
C ASN A 212 -2.90 12.86 13.99
N ARG A 213 -2.42 14.07 14.30
CA ARG A 213 -1.40 14.28 15.34
C ARG A 213 -1.87 13.83 16.73
N ASP A 214 -3.16 13.94 17.00
CA ASP A 214 -3.80 13.47 18.24
C ASP A 214 -3.96 11.93 18.29
N GLY A 215 -3.74 11.24 17.17
CA GLY A 215 -3.90 9.79 17.05
C GLY A 215 -5.23 9.34 16.43
N THR A 216 -6.18 10.24 16.19
CA THR A 216 -7.45 9.88 15.55
C THR A 216 -7.25 9.49 14.09
N ILE A 217 -8.11 8.63 13.56
CA ILE A 217 -8.05 8.19 12.16
C ILE A 217 -8.86 9.14 11.28
N PHE A 218 -8.26 9.63 10.21
CA PHE A 218 -9.00 10.42 9.22
C PHE A 218 -10.05 9.54 8.53
N PRO A 219 -11.30 10.01 8.38
CA PRO A 219 -12.36 9.20 7.80
C PRO A 219 -12.13 8.93 6.31
N SER A 220 -11.66 9.92 5.54
CA SER A 220 -11.60 9.90 4.08
C SER A 220 -10.20 10.07 3.48
N ARG A 221 -9.18 10.33 4.32
CA ARG A 221 -7.81 10.53 3.84
C ARG A 221 -7.04 9.22 3.89
N ILE A 222 -6.43 8.86 2.78
CA ILE A 222 -5.58 7.69 2.67
C ILE A 222 -4.28 7.86 3.46
N LEU A 223 -3.72 6.75 3.92
CA LEU A 223 -2.40 6.71 4.54
C LEU A 223 -1.35 7.25 3.56
N THR A 224 -0.54 8.20 4.01
CA THR A 224 0.53 8.80 3.19
C THR A 224 1.86 8.07 3.43
N ALA A 225 2.75 8.08 2.45
CA ALA A 225 4.09 7.50 2.60
C ALA A 225 4.89 8.15 3.74
N SER A 226 4.73 9.47 3.97
CA SER A 226 5.31 10.17 5.12
C SER A 226 4.76 9.66 6.46
N CYS A 227 3.44 9.48 6.56
CA CYS A 227 2.78 8.96 7.75
C CYS A 227 3.20 7.51 8.02
N PHE A 228 3.21 6.66 6.99
CA PHE A 228 3.71 5.30 7.07
C PHE A 228 5.18 5.25 7.53
N ASN A 229 6.05 6.08 6.93
CA ASN A 229 7.46 6.15 7.31
C ASN A 229 7.64 6.55 8.78
N SER A 230 6.82 7.49 9.27
CA SER A 230 6.83 7.90 10.68
C SER A 230 6.40 6.75 11.61
N HIS A 231 5.43 5.94 11.19
CA HIS A 231 4.98 4.79 11.97
C HIS A 231 6.02 3.68 12.04
N ILE A 232 6.70 3.36 10.94
CA ILE A 232 7.74 2.31 10.93
C ILE A 232 8.99 2.72 11.71
N HIS A 233 9.29 4.02 11.84
CA HIS A 233 10.39 4.48 12.69
C HIS A 233 10.15 4.22 14.19
N GLY A 234 8.89 4.04 14.60
CA GLY A 234 8.54 3.63 15.96
C GLY A 234 8.50 2.12 16.16
N VAL A 235 8.77 1.32 15.12
CA VAL A 235 8.87 -0.14 15.21
C VAL A 235 10.31 -0.49 15.55
N GLY A 236 10.54 -0.93 16.78
CA GLY A 236 11.86 -1.23 17.35
C GLY A 236 12.00 -0.62 18.74
#